data_AF-A0A6J5F7Y8-F1
#
_entry.id   AF-A0A6J5F7Y8-F1
#
_cell.length_a   1.000
_cell.length_b   1.000
_cell.length_c   1.000
_cell.angle_alpha   90.00
_cell.angle_beta   90.00
_cell.angle_gamma   90.00
#
_symmetry.space_group_name_H-M   'P 1'
#
loop_
_entity.id
_entity.type
_entity.pdbx_description
1 polymer ?
#
loop_
_entity_poly.entity_id
_entity_poly.type
_entity_poly.pdbx_seq_one_letter_code
_entity_poly.pdbx_strand_id
1 'polypeptide(L)'
;MLECEQLREGLAQARREIARRPRPRRDVGGGGGGRRDAASAVLVRPLPADEAESDDRRLAVTMTGREFFSLQRLAAHYGLPRRAVLERLVWWADHSVVQSFGEDDAAFNRYLHRGNGK
;
A
#
# COMPACT_ATOMS: atom_id res chain seq x y z
N MET A 1 28.39 -15.96 42.38
CA MET A 1 27.24 -16.61 41.70
C MET A 1 25.89 -15.96 42.02
N LEU A 2 25.71 -15.29 43.18
CA LEU A 2 24.44 -14.62 43.53
C LEU A 2 24.02 -13.47 42.60
N GLU A 3 24.95 -12.71 42.03
CA GLU A 3 24.61 -11.55 41.18
C GLU A 3 23.90 -11.96 39.88
N CYS A 4 24.25 -13.09 39.29
CA CYS A 4 23.60 -13.59 38.08
C CYS A 4 22.16 -14.05 38.34
N GLU A 5 21.90 -14.61 39.52
CA GLU A 5 20.55 -15.02 39.92
C GLU A 5 19.67 -13.80 40.21
N GLN A 6 20.22 -12.80 40.91
CA GLN A 6 19.52 -11.53 41.17
C GLN A 6 19.20 -10.77 39.88
N LEU A 7 20.12 -10.74 38.91
CA LEU A 7 19.87 -10.13 37.60
C LEU A 7 18.80 -10.88 36.79
N ARG A 8 18.76 -12.22 36.90
CA ARG A 8 17.72 -13.04 36.24
C ARG A 8 16.36 -12.84 36.89
N GLU A 9 16.29 -12.75 38.21
CA GLU A 9 15.07 -12.45 38.95
C GLU A 9 14.57 -11.03 38.64
N GLY A 10 15.48 -10.04 38.56
CA GLY A 10 15.16 -8.68 38.13
C GLY A 10 14.58 -8.62 36.71
N LEU A 11 15.16 -9.37 35.76
CA LEU A 11 14.63 -9.49 34.40
C LEU A 11 13.27 -10.20 34.35
N ALA A 12 13.07 -11.22 35.19
CA ALA A 12 11.80 -11.93 35.28
C ALA A 12 10.69 -11.03 35.84
N GLN A 13 11.01 -10.21 36.86
CA GLN A 13 10.08 -9.25 37.43
C GLN A 13 9.74 -8.13 36.42
N ALA A 14 10.74 -7.56 35.73
CA ALA A 14 10.51 -6.54 34.71
C ALA A 14 9.61 -7.06 33.56
N ARG A 15 9.81 -8.31 33.12
CA ARG A 15 8.96 -8.94 32.10
C ARG A 15 7.52 -9.14 32.57
N ARG A 16 7.32 -9.52 33.84
CA ARG A 16 5.98 -9.66 34.43
C ARG A 16 5.28 -8.32 34.59
N GLU A 17 6.02 -7.25 34.89
CA GLU A 17 5.47 -5.90 34.99
C GLU A 17 5.02 -5.37 33.62
N ILE A 18 5.82 -5.61 32.57
CA ILE A 18 5.45 -5.29 31.17
C ILE A 18 4.21 -6.08 30.73
N ALA A 19 4.07 -7.34 31.16
CA ALA A 19 2.90 -8.17 30.86
C ALA A 19 1.65 -7.78 31.68
N ARG A 20 1.82 -7.23 32.89
CA ARG A 20 0.74 -6.77 33.78
C ARG A 20 0.21 -5.39 33.42
N ARG A 21 1.01 -4.55 32.76
CA ARG A 21 0.48 -3.32 32.16
C ARG A 21 -0.56 -3.74 31.12
N PRO A 22 -1.81 -3.26 31.20
CA PRO A 22 -2.76 -3.50 30.14
C PRO A 22 -2.10 -2.96 28.88
N ARG A 23 -1.79 -3.86 27.93
CA ARG A 23 -1.36 -3.44 26.61
C ARG A 23 -2.41 -2.43 26.17
N PRO A 24 -2.05 -1.18 25.81
CA PRO A 24 -2.98 -0.43 25.00
C PRO A 24 -3.29 -1.39 23.85
N ARG A 25 -4.58 -1.71 23.67
CA ARG A 25 -5.01 -2.31 22.42
C ARG A 25 -4.39 -1.39 21.39
N ARG A 26 -3.33 -1.87 20.74
CA ARG A 26 -2.96 -1.35 19.44
C ARG A 26 -4.12 -1.82 18.60
N ASP A 27 -5.18 -1.01 18.62
CA ASP A 27 -5.91 -0.74 17.42
C ASP A 27 -4.82 -0.44 16.40
N VAL A 28 -4.57 -1.40 15.51
CA VAL A 28 -3.70 -1.27 14.34
C VAL A 28 -4.42 -0.35 13.35
N GLY A 29 -4.83 0.82 13.84
CA GLY A 29 -5.88 1.64 13.30
C GLY A 29 -5.96 2.93 14.10
N GLY A 30 -5.26 3.95 13.64
CA GLY A 30 -5.59 5.35 13.95
C GLY A 30 -4.69 6.02 14.98
N GLY A 31 -3.62 6.65 14.49
CA GLY A 31 -2.79 7.55 15.27
C GLY A 31 -2.01 8.54 14.40
N GLY A 32 -2.62 8.94 13.28
CA GLY A 32 -2.13 9.94 12.34
C GLY A 32 -3.27 10.23 11.39
N GLY A 33 -3.88 11.40 11.52
CA GLY A 33 -5.11 11.76 10.83
C GLY A 33 -5.03 11.56 9.32
N GLY A 34 -6.04 10.90 8.78
CA GLY A 34 -6.71 11.40 7.58
C GLY A 34 -5.96 11.32 6.25
N ARG A 35 -5.23 10.25 5.99
CA ARG A 35 -5.07 9.69 4.63
C ARG A 35 -4.57 8.27 4.79
N ARG A 36 -5.42 7.27 4.52
CA ARG A 36 -4.87 5.97 4.09
C ARG A 36 -3.89 6.30 2.98
N ASP A 37 -2.67 5.79 3.08
CA ASP A 37 -1.73 5.87 1.96
C ASP A 37 -2.49 5.42 0.71
N ALA A 38 -2.54 6.28 -0.32
CA ALA A 38 -3.36 6.05 -1.50
C ALA A 38 -3.03 4.69 -2.12
N ALA A 39 -1.76 4.29 -2.07
CA ALA A 39 -1.32 2.97 -2.51
C ALA A 39 -1.94 1.84 -1.67
N SER A 40 -2.05 2.00 -0.35
CA SER A 40 -2.68 1.00 0.53
C SER A 40 -4.18 0.89 0.30
N ALA A 41 -4.87 2.02 0.11
CA ALA A 41 -6.31 2.03 -0.20
C ALA A 41 -6.63 1.28 -1.51
N VAL A 42 -5.72 1.36 -2.48
CA VAL A 42 -5.82 0.71 -3.79
C VAL A 42 -5.48 -0.77 -3.73
N LEU A 43 -4.38 -1.14 -3.05
CA LEU A 43 -3.87 -2.51 -3.10
C LEU A 43 -4.73 -3.51 -2.34
N VAL A 44 -5.52 -3.08 -1.36
CA VAL A 44 -6.47 -3.96 -0.64
C VAL A 44 -7.79 -4.17 -1.39
N ARG A 45 -8.08 -3.34 -2.40
CA ARG A 45 -9.37 -3.38 -3.10
C ARG A 45 -9.26 -4.32 -4.31
N PRO A 46 -10.20 -5.27 -4.48
CA PRO A 46 -10.20 -6.11 -5.67
C PRO A 46 -10.47 -5.26 -6.91
N LEU A 47 -9.90 -5.69 -8.04
CA LEU A 47 -10.29 -5.18 -9.35
C LEU A 47 -11.70 -5.71 -9.64
N PRO A 48 -12.58 -4.91 -10.27
CA PRO A 48 -13.81 -5.44 -10.84
C PRO A 48 -13.46 -6.59 -11.80
N ALA A 49 -14.20 -7.68 -11.74
CA ALA A 49 -14.16 -8.67 -12.80
C ALA A 49 -14.86 -8.02 -14.00
N ASP A 50 -14.12 -7.59 -15.00
CA ASP A 50 -14.73 -7.11 -16.22
C ASP A 50 -15.29 -8.32 -16.99
N GLU A 51 -16.55 -8.24 -17.41
CA GLU A 51 -17.26 -9.27 -18.19
C GLU A 51 -16.85 -9.23 -19.68
N ALA A 52 -15.99 -8.28 -20.07
CA ALA A 52 -15.38 -8.23 -21.38
C ALA A 52 -14.23 -9.25 -21.48
N GLU A 53 -14.42 -10.20 -22.40
CA GLU A 53 -13.48 -11.21 -22.86
C GLU A 53 -12.01 -10.72 -22.81
N SER A 54 -11.19 -11.41 -22.01
CA SER A 54 -9.80 -11.07 -21.70
C SER A 54 -8.93 -11.00 -22.97
N ASP A 55 -8.81 -9.83 -23.59
CA ASP A 55 -7.74 -9.53 -24.54
C ASP A 55 -6.45 -9.31 -23.71
N ASP A 56 -5.91 -10.40 -23.16
CA ASP A 56 -4.74 -10.41 -22.29
C ASP A 56 -3.53 -9.81 -23.01
N ARG A 57 -3.24 -8.53 -22.74
CA ARG A 57 -2.06 -7.83 -23.28
C ARG A 57 -0.86 -7.99 -22.36
N ARG A 58 0.30 -8.29 -22.95
CA ARG A 58 1.56 -8.38 -22.20
C ARG A 58 2.16 -6.99 -21.99
N LEU A 59 2.32 -6.61 -20.72
CA LEU A 59 3.07 -5.42 -20.31
C LEU A 59 4.51 -5.80 -19.96
N ALA A 60 5.49 -5.22 -20.66
CA ALA A 60 6.90 -5.28 -20.32
C ALA A 60 7.38 -3.90 -19.87
N VAL A 61 8.01 -3.81 -18.69
CA VAL A 61 8.49 -2.55 -18.12
C VAL A 61 9.95 -2.66 -17.69
N THR A 62 10.69 -1.58 -17.90
CA THR A 62 12.02 -1.38 -17.33
C THR A 62 11.89 -0.50 -16.10
N MET A 63 12.51 -0.90 -14.99
CA MET A 63 12.45 -0.18 -13.73
C MET A 63 13.86 0.02 -13.21
N THR A 64 14.09 1.11 -12.48
CA THR A 64 15.34 1.25 -11.73
C THR A 64 15.34 0.27 -10.54
N GLY A 65 16.52 0.01 -9.98
CA GLY A 65 16.66 -0.96 -8.87
C GLY A 65 15.79 -0.62 -7.66
N ARG A 66 15.63 0.67 -7.33
CA ARG A 66 14.80 1.11 -6.20
C ARG A 66 13.33 0.76 -6.41
N GLU A 67 12.80 0.99 -7.61
CA GLU A 67 11.40 0.74 -7.96
C GLU A 67 11.14 -0.77 -8.00
N PHE A 68 12.10 -1.56 -8.50
CA PHE A 68 12.05 -3.02 -8.47
C PHE A 68 11.91 -3.57 -7.04
N PHE A 69 12.75 -3.13 -6.10
CA PHE A 69 12.66 -3.55 -4.70
C PHE A 69 11.40 -3.02 -4.00
N SER A 70 10.89 -1.88 -4.44
CA SER A 70 9.62 -1.35 -3.92
C SER A 70 8.44 -2.21 -4.34
N LEU A 71 8.39 -2.64 -5.61
CA LEU A 71 7.40 -3.59 -6.10
C LEU A 71 7.48 -4.93 -5.35
N GLN A 72 8.68 -5.43 -5.08
CA GLN A 72 8.88 -6.66 -4.31
C GLN A 72 8.33 -6.54 -2.88
N ARG A 73 8.61 -5.42 -2.19
CA ARG A 73 8.09 -5.18 -0.83
C ARG A 73 6.57 -5.08 -0.82
N LEU A 74 5.97 -4.40 -1.78
CA LEU A 74 4.51 -4.29 -1.90
C LEU A 74 3.86 -5.66 -2.14
N ALA A 75 4.40 -6.44 -3.08
CA ALA A 75 3.94 -7.80 -3.35
C ALA A 75 3.97 -8.69 -2.08
N ALA A 76 5.09 -8.66 -1.34
CA ALA A 76 5.23 -9.42 -0.11
C ALA A 76 4.29 -8.93 1.00
N HIS A 77 4.14 -7.62 1.17
CA HIS A 77 3.30 -7.04 2.22
C HIS A 77 1.81 -7.36 2.05
N TYR A 78 1.32 -7.31 0.81
CA TYR A 78 -0.10 -7.54 0.50
C TYR A 78 -0.41 -8.99 0.07
N GLY A 79 0.60 -9.86 -0.03
CA GLY A 79 0.42 -11.25 -0.47
C GLY A 79 -0.04 -11.37 -1.93
N LEU A 80 0.38 -10.45 -2.79
CA LEU A 80 -0.04 -10.38 -4.19
C LEU A 80 1.11 -10.71 -5.14
N PRO A 81 0.85 -11.31 -6.31
CA PRO A 81 1.86 -11.40 -7.35
C PRO A 81 2.20 -9.99 -7.87
N ARG A 82 3.46 -9.78 -8.29
CA ARG A 82 3.93 -8.48 -8.81
C ARG A 82 3.04 -7.93 -9.93
N ARG A 83 2.55 -8.79 -10.81
CA ARG A 83 1.59 -8.44 -11.88
C ARG A 83 0.32 -7.80 -11.30
N ALA A 84 -0.33 -8.45 -10.33
CA ALA A 84 -1.55 -7.92 -9.71
C ALA A 84 -1.34 -6.61 -8.97
N VAL A 85 -0.14 -6.40 -8.38
CA VAL A 85 0.22 -5.10 -7.78
C VAL A 85 0.22 -4.01 -8.85
N LEU A 86 0.87 -4.25 -9.99
CA LEU A 86 0.92 -3.28 -11.09
C LEU A 86 -0.47 -3.03 -11.68
N GLU A 87 -1.25 -4.08 -11.94
CA GLU A 87 -2.62 -3.97 -12.47
C GLU A 87 -3.52 -3.15 -11.54
N ARG A 88 -3.50 -3.43 -10.23
CA ARG A 88 -4.27 -2.65 -9.25
C ARG A 88 -3.85 -1.19 -9.22
N LEU A 89 -2.55 -0.91 -9.20
CA LEU A 89 -2.06 0.46 -9.18
C LEU A 89 -2.46 1.22 -10.45
N VAL A 90 -2.35 0.59 -11.62
CA VAL A 90 -2.72 1.22 -12.90
C VAL A 90 -4.23 1.46 -12.97
N TRP A 91 -5.04 0.43 -12.70
CA TRP A 91 -6.50 0.54 -12.78
C TRP A 91 -7.04 1.61 -11.84
N TRP A 92 -6.59 1.63 -10.57
CA TRP A 92 -7.10 2.62 -9.63
C TRP A 92 -6.54 4.03 -9.87
N ALA A 93 -5.33 4.15 -10.45
CA ALA A 93 -4.83 5.44 -10.90
C ALA A 93 -5.72 5.99 -12.01
N ASP A 94 -6.00 5.19 -13.04
CA ASP A 94 -6.89 5.55 -14.15
C ASP A 94 -8.31 5.87 -13.66
N HIS A 95 -8.91 4.97 -12.88
CA HIS A 95 -10.25 5.16 -12.32
C HIS A 95 -10.36 6.44 -11.49
N SER A 96 -9.31 6.82 -10.76
CA SER A 96 -9.29 8.09 -10.01
C SER A 96 -9.28 9.32 -10.92
N VAL A 97 -8.62 9.23 -12.07
CA VAL A 97 -8.62 10.28 -13.10
C VAL A 97 -10.00 10.37 -13.74
N VAL A 98 -10.54 9.24 -14.21
CA VAL A 98 -11.89 9.17 -14.82
C VAL A 98 -12.96 9.71 -13.88
N GLN A 99 -12.95 9.31 -12.59
CA GLN A 99 -13.89 9.86 -11.61
C GLN A 99 -13.74 11.38 -11.40
N SER A 100 -12.53 11.92 -11.53
CA SER A 100 -12.28 13.34 -11.29
C SER A 100 -12.68 14.23 -12.47
N PHE A 101 -12.62 13.72 -13.69
CA PHE A 101 -12.94 14.47 -14.92
C PHE A 101 -14.28 14.08 -15.57
N GLY A 102 -14.91 13.00 -15.12
CA GLY A 102 -16.07 12.40 -15.78
C GLY A 102 -15.70 11.71 -17.10
N GLU A 103 -16.69 11.25 -17.86
CA GLU A 103 -16.51 10.73 -19.23
C GLU A 103 -16.27 11.85 -20.27
N ASP A 104 -16.09 13.10 -19.84
CA ASP A 104 -15.79 14.22 -20.74
C ASP A 104 -14.33 14.19 -21.17
N ASP A 105 -14.04 13.42 -22.23
CA ASP A 105 -12.73 13.39 -22.90
C ASP A 105 -12.21 14.80 -23.25
N ALA A 106 -13.10 15.79 -23.43
CA ALA A 106 -12.68 17.17 -23.68
C ALA A 106 -12.07 17.81 -22.42
N ALA A 107 -12.51 17.45 -21.21
CA ALA A 107 -11.91 17.92 -19.97
C ALA A 107 -10.49 17.36 -19.78
N PHE A 108 -10.30 16.08 -20.07
CA PHE A 108 -8.98 15.44 -20.02
C PHE A 108 -8.02 16.00 -21.09
N ASN A 109 -8.49 16.17 -22.32
CA ASN A 109 -7.70 16.79 -23.40
C ASN A 109 -7.31 18.24 -23.07
N ARG A 110 -8.20 19.04 -22.46
CA ARG A 110 -7.87 20.38 -21.96
C ARG A 110 -6.80 20.36 -20.87
N TYR A 111 -6.81 19.38 -19.98
CA TYR A 111 -5.77 19.20 -18.96
C TYR A 111 -4.41 18.89 -19.59
N LEU A 112 -4.35 17.96 -20.55
CA LEU A 112 -3.11 17.61 -21.25
C LEU A 112 -2.51 18.78 -22.04
N HIS A 113 -3.34 19.61 -22.68
CA HIS A 113 -2.88 20.71 -23.51
C HIS A 113 -2.66 22.03 -22.78
N ARG A 114 -3.05 22.15 -21.50
CA ARG A 114 -2.84 23.35 -20.68
C ARG A 114 -1.37 23.74 -20.54
N GLY A 115 -0.44 22.77 -20.61
CA GLY A 115 1.00 22.99 -20.46
C GLY A 115 1.75 23.29 -21.76
N ASN A 116 1.15 23.06 -22.93
CA ASN A 116 1.84 23.11 -24.23
C ASN A 116 1.73 24.47 -24.94
N GLY A 117 1.12 25.47 -24.29
CA GLY A 117 0.89 26.80 -24.84
C GLY A 117 1.92 27.85 -24.43
N LYS A 118 3.17 27.48 -24.16
CA LYS A 118 4.22 28.42 -23.78
C LYS A 118 5.48 28.27 -24.65
#